data_AF-A0A1J5KFM0-F1
#
_entry.id   AF-A0A1J5KFM0-F1
#
_cell.length_a   1.000
_cell.length_b   1.000
_cell.length_c   1.000
_cell.angle_alpha   90.00
_cell.angle_beta   90.00
_cell.angle_gamma   90.00
#
_symmetry.space_group_name_H-M   'P 1'
#
loop_
_entity.id
_entity.type
_entity.pdbx_description
1 polymer ?
#
loop_
_entity_poly.entity_id
_entity_poly.type
_entity_poly.pdbx_seq_one_letter_code
_entity_poly.pdbx_strand_id
1 'polypeptide(L)'
;MRKFLILLFVSSSVLAAKKIRSEIDRYILLKDRQIVETSILHDQHDSFFSLDLNISSGLKELLADIGDSTTSTNTAAKTLAVNEILSKNVNTERQAIVDLEVGAPLPYFTYNHLRFLPSLYYSINIGASISVNNQSDPLAPLAQIYVQKTTNIGISSKIKRTNKKGETYGFSLYQRSRADLSVSRNATDVVSNDDLINLDELKQEEKIYALDVSFNKKKPDYRYLIEVRDLKLMDAGSEVSAKIGRTPMFHGRYEKDHSLSKTKFSTFAGFHYREKYSLFEAIYIGAKLRLRDKSPALLTFKVDNQAIAFNGGLSFDRFRFHYGLKTPYRNPQDDMWVSATHQISMRFPF
;
A
#
# COMPACT_ATOMS: atom_id res chain seq x y z
N MET A 1 -24.94 13.97 16.10
CA MET A 1 -24.23 13.03 15.19
C MET A 1 -22.77 13.40 14.94
N ARG A 2 -22.42 14.62 14.49
CA ARG A 2 -21.01 15.01 14.22
C ARG A 2 -20.06 14.89 15.42
N LYS A 3 -20.52 15.23 16.62
CA LYS A 3 -19.75 15.08 17.88
C LYS A 3 -19.58 13.62 18.32
N PHE A 4 -20.57 12.76 18.05
CA PHE A 4 -20.52 11.32 18.35
C PHE A 4 -19.55 10.59 17.42
N LEU A 5 -19.51 10.94 16.13
CA LEU A 5 -18.54 10.41 15.16
C LEU A 5 -17.10 10.79 15.55
N ILE A 6 -16.86 12.04 15.96
CA ILE A 6 -15.55 12.48 16.44
C ILE A 6 -15.19 11.75 17.75
N LEU A 7 -16.13 11.56 18.67
CA LEU A 7 -15.88 10.82 19.91
C LEU A 7 -15.56 9.34 19.66
N LEU A 8 -16.28 8.69 18.73
CA LEU A 8 -16.02 7.29 18.33
C LEU A 8 -14.62 7.16 17.70
N PHE A 9 -14.25 8.13 16.87
CA PHE A 9 -12.96 8.21 16.16
C PHE A 9 -11.77 8.50 17.09
N VAL A 10 -12.00 9.31 18.13
CA VAL A 10 -11.01 9.58 19.19
C VAL A 10 -10.91 8.40 20.16
N SER A 11 -12.01 7.72 20.49
CA SER A 11 -11.96 6.54 21.37
C SER A 11 -11.22 5.34 20.76
N SER A 12 -11.27 5.17 19.42
CA SER A 12 -10.54 4.09 18.74
C SER A 12 -9.03 4.32 18.64
N SER A 13 -8.53 5.54 18.87
CA SER A 13 -7.10 5.87 18.76
C SER A 13 -6.33 5.77 20.09
N VAL A 14 -7.01 5.60 21.23
CA VAL A 14 -6.40 5.59 22.58
C VAL A 14 -5.96 4.18 23.04
N LEU A 15 -6.24 3.12 22.27
CA LEU A 15 -5.92 1.73 22.64
C LEU A 15 -4.55 1.21 22.14
N ALA A 16 -3.70 2.07 21.57
CA ALA A 16 -2.35 1.67 21.15
C ALA A 16 -1.37 1.65 22.34
N ALA A 17 -1.62 0.77 23.32
CA ALA A 17 -0.58 0.33 24.25
C ALA A 17 0.55 -0.31 23.43
N LYS A 18 1.81 -0.06 23.82
CA LYS A 18 3.05 -0.52 23.16
C LYS A 18 2.97 -2.02 22.85
N LYS A 19 2.48 -2.34 21.67
CA LYS A 19 2.23 -3.71 21.22
C LYS A 19 3.56 -4.31 20.82
N ILE A 20 3.77 -5.59 21.12
CA ILE A 20 4.87 -6.37 20.53
C ILE A 20 4.77 -6.18 19.01
N ARG A 21 5.87 -5.75 18.38
CA ARG A 21 5.91 -5.49 16.94
C ARG A 21 5.44 -6.74 16.20
N SER A 22 4.45 -6.57 15.34
CA SER A 22 3.86 -7.63 14.51
C SER A 22 4.16 -7.34 13.06
N GLU A 23 4.79 -8.28 12.36
CA GLU A 23 5.13 -8.13 10.94
C GLU A 23 3.88 -7.94 10.07
N ILE A 24 2.76 -8.55 10.47
CA ILE A 24 1.47 -8.38 9.81
C ILE A 24 0.97 -6.95 9.99
N ASP A 25 0.96 -6.44 11.22
CA ASP A 25 0.47 -5.09 11.52
C ASP A 25 1.35 -4.03 10.83
N ARG A 26 2.67 -4.30 10.76
CA ARG A 26 3.63 -3.49 10.03
C ARG A 26 3.39 -3.47 8.52
N TYR A 27 3.23 -4.65 7.91
CA TYR A 27 2.91 -4.77 6.49
C TYR A 27 1.62 -4.04 6.13
N ILE A 28 0.57 -4.15 6.97
CA ILE A 28 -0.70 -3.45 6.78
C ILE A 28 -0.49 -1.94 6.72
N LEU A 29 0.27 -1.37 7.66
CA LEU A 29 0.57 0.07 7.67
C LEU A 29 1.28 0.51 6.39
N LEU A 30 2.28 -0.25 5.93
CA LEU A 30 3.06 0.09 4.75
C LEU A 30 2.23 -0.04 3.45
N LYS A 31 1.42 -1.10 3.35
CA LYS A 31 0.47 -1.29 2.24
C LYS A 31 -0.57 -0.17 2.18
N ASP A 32 -1.18 0.18 3.30
CA ASP A 32 -2.17 1.26 3.34
C ASP A 32 -1.54 2.62 2.99
N ARG A 33 -0.28 2.86 3.39
CA ARG A 33 0.49 4.04 2.94
C ARG A 33 0.72 4.06 1.43
N GLN A 34 1.06 2.92 0.82
CA GLN A 34 1.21 2.81 -0.63
C GLN A 34 -0.11 3.12 -1.34
N ILE A 35 -1.24 2.56 -0.87
CA ILE A 35 -2.57 2.86 -1.43
C ILE A 35 -2.84 4.37 -1.41
N VAL A 36 -2.55 5.04 -0.29
CA VAL A 36 -2.68 6.50 -0.18
C VAL A 36 -1.74 7.23 -1.13
N GLU A 37 -0.46 6.87 -1.17
CA GLU A 37 0.54 7.49 -2.05
C GLU A 37 0.14 7.38 -3.52
N THR A 38 -0.30 6.21 -3.95
CA THR A 38 -0.82 5.97 -5.30
C THR A 38 -2.06 6.84 -5.57
N SER A 39 -3.00 6.95 -4.61
CA SER A 39 -4.20 7.80 -4.73
C SER A 39 -3.90 9.31 -4.84
N ILE A 40 -2.69 9.74 -4.44
CA ILE A 40 -2.22 11.13 -4.57
C ILE A 40 -1.81 11.41 -6.01
N LEU A 41 -1.29 10.40 -6.72
CA LEU A 41 -0.79 10.51 -8.08
C LEU A 41 -1.88 10.29 -9.12
N HIS A 42 -2.79 9.34 -8.90
CA HIS A 42 -3.85 9.00 -9.86
C HIS A 42 -5.12 8.49 -9.17
N ASP A 43 -6.23 8.51 -9.90
CA ASP A 43 -7.48 7.89 -9.45
C ASP A 43 -7.44 6.38 -9.73
N GLN A 44 -8.31 5.63 -9.06
CA GLN A 44 -8.40 4.18 -9.23
C GLN A 44 -9.36 3.74 -10.32
N HIS A 45 -9.12 2.53 -10.84
CA HIS A 45 -9.97 1.82 -11.81
C HIS A 45 -10.29 2.64 -13.07
N ASP A 46 -9.40 3.55 -13.43
CA ASP A 46 -9.49 4.47 -14.58
C ASP A 46 -8.40 4.24 -15.64
N SER A 47 -7.84 3.04 -15.69
CA SER A 47 -6.76 2.69 -16.61
C SER A 47 -6.93 1.33 -17.25
N PHE A 48 -6.50 1.22 -18.51
CA PHE A 48 -6.37 -0.05 -19.22
C PHE A 48 -5.35 -0.96 -18.54
N PHE A 49 -4.27 -0.35 -18.05
CA PHE A 49 -3.19 -1.02 -17.34
C PHE A 49 -2.59 -0.06 -16.31
N SER A 50 -2.31 -0.58 -15.11
CA SER A 50 -1.46 0.08 -14.12
C SER A 50 -0.53 -0.92 -13.44
N LEU A 51 0.71 -0.49 -13.24
CA LEU A 51 1.73 -1.14 -12.44
C LEU A 51 2.19 -0.16 -11.37
N ASP A 52 2.03 -0.52 -10.10
CA ASP A 52 2.66 0.18 -8.99
C ASP A 52 3.58 -0.79 -8.24
N LEU A 53 4.84 -0.39 -8.06
CA LEU A 53 5.88 -1.22 -7.46
C LEU A 53 6.58 -0.43 -6.38
N ASN A 54 6.68 -0.99 -5.18
CA ASN A 54 7.36 -0.43 -4.02
C ASN A 54 8.37 -1.43 -3.49
N ILE A 55 9.67 -1.14 -3.58
CA ILE A 55 10.74 -2.07 -3.19
C ILE A 55 11.74 -1.35 -2.29
N SER A 56 12.02 -1.94 -1.13
CA SER A 56 13.07 -1.48 -0.22
C SER A 56 14.46 -1.73 -0.80
N SER A 57 15.37 -0.77 -0.62
CA SER A 57 16.78 -0.93 -0.95
C SER A 57 17.38 -2.11 -0.18
N GLY A 58 18.28 -2.86 -0.83
CA GLY A 58 18.95 -4.03 -0.26
C GLY A 58 18.08 -5.29 -0.13
N LEU A 59 16.79 -5.27 -0.50
CA LEU A 59 15.96 -6.49 -0.45
C LEU A 59 16.41 -7.53 -1.48
N LYS A 60 16.70 -7.08 -2.71
CA LYS A 60 17.21 -7.95 -3.77
C LYS A 60 18.53 -8.62 -3.36
N GLU A 61 19.43 -7.83 -2.76
CA GLU A 61 20.73 -8.31 -2.28
C GLU A 61 20.57 -9.33 -1.17
N LEU A 62 19.72 -9.06 -0.17
CA LEU A 62 19.41 -10.03 0.90
C LEU A 62 18.92 -11.37 0.34
N LEU A 63 17.97 -11.33 -0.59
CA LEU A 63 17.41 -12.55 -1.19
C LEU A 63 18.45 -13.29 -2.04
N ALA A 64 19.27 -12.57 -2.80
CA ALA A 64 20.33 -13.15 -3.62
C ALA A 64 21.42 -13.80 -2.75
N ASP A 65 21.92 -13.10 -1.72
CA ASP A 65 22.95 -13.61 -0.81
C ASP A 65 22.51 -14.91 -0.12
N ILE A 66 21.23 -14.98 0.29
CA ILE A 66 20.65 -16.19 0.90
C ILE A 66 20.54 -17.32 -0.13
N GLY A 67 20.00 -17.03 -1.32
CA GLY A 67 19.88 -18.02 -2.40
C GLY A 67 21.23 -18.58 -2.84
N ASP A 68 22.27 -17.74 -2.94
CA ASP A 68 23.62 -18.18 -3.28
C ASP A 68 24.22 -19.06 -2.16
N SER A 69 23.92 -18.74 -0.89
CA SER A 69 24.42 -19.49 0.28
C SER A 69 23.80 -20.88 0.45
N THR A 70 22.63 -21.14 -0.14
CA THR A 70 21.99 -22.45 -0.11
C THR A 70 22.49 -23.41 -1.21
N THR A 71 23.42 -22.98 -2.08
CA THR A 71 23.95 -23.80 -3.19
C THR A 71 25.11 -24.74 -2.84
N SER A 72 25.75 -24.58 -1.67
CA SER A 72 26.87 -25.42 -1.21
C SER A 72 26.46 -26.89 -0.93
N THR A 73 27.37 -27.86 -0.97
CA THR A 73 27.03 -29.27 -0.70
C THR A 73 27.04 -29.65 0.79
N ASN A 74 27.64 -28.83 1.67
CA ASN A 74 27.75 -29.09 3.09
C ASN A 74 26.69 -28.30 3.90
N THR A 75 25.74 -29.00 4.51
CA THR A 75 24.66 -28.40 5.32
C THR A 75 25.17 -27.50 6.44
N ALA A 76 26.24 -27.87 7.15
CA ALA A 76 26.78 -27.04 8.23
C ALA A 76 27.37 -25.73 7.70
N ALA A 77 28.01 -25.78 6.53
CA ALA A 77 28.53 -24.58 5.86
C ALA A 77 27.39 -23.68 5.34
N LYS A 78 26.31 -24.26 4.79
CA LYS A 78 25.10 -23.51 4.39
C LYS A 78 24.52 -22.77 5.59
N THR A 79 24.31 -23.48 6.70
CA THR A 79 23.70 -22.90 7.90
C THR A 79 24.56 -21.77 8.46
N LEU A 80 25.88 -21.93 8.50
CA LEU A 80 26.78 -20.86 8.93
C LEU A 80 26.70 -19.63 8.02
N ALA A 81 26.74 -19.81 6.69
CA ALA A 81 26.66 -18.71 5.73
C ALA A 81 25.33 -17.94 5.82
N VAL A 82 24.21 -18.65 5.89
CA VAL A 82 22.88 -18.03 6.10
C VAL A 82 22.82 -17.31 7.44
N ASN A 83 23.38 -17.90 8.51
CA ASN A 83 23.42 -17.26 9.82
C ASN A 83 24.25 -15.98 9.83
N GLU A 84 25.37 -15.94 9.11
CA GLU A 84 26.17 -14.72 8.93
C GLU A 84 25.39 -13.63 8.19
N ILE A 85 24.64 -13.98 7.14
CA ILE A 85 23.81 -13.03 6.40
C ILE A 85 22.69 -12.49 7.28
N LEU A 86 21.97 -13.35 8.00
CA LEU A 86 20.94 -12.92 8.93
C LEU A 86 21.54 -12.05 10.05
N SER A 87 22.71 -12.41 10.57
CA SER A 87 23.43 -11.63 11.59
C SER A 87 23.82 -10.24 11.10
N LYS A 88 24.31 -10.11 9.86
CA LYS A 88 24.63 -8.82 9.22
C LYS A 88 23.38 -7.93 9.05
N ASN A 89 22.22 -8.54 8.94
CA ASN A 89 20.94 -7.87 8.70
C ASN A 89 20.06 -7.80 9.96
N VAL A 90 20.60 -8.08 11.14
CA VAL A 90 19.86 -7.96 12.41
C VAL A 90 19.29 -6.55 12.57
N ASN A 91 18.07 -6.51 13.09
CA ASN A 91 17.28 -5.30 13.30
C ASN A 91 17.06 -4.51 12.00
N THR A 92 16.84 -5.18 10.87
CA THR A 92 16.48 -4.53 9.60
C THR A 92 15.11 -4.95 9.13
N GLU A 93 14.40 -4.03 8.48
CA GLU A 93 13.11 -4.25 7.84
C GLU A 93 13.21 -3.93 6.34
N ARG A 94 12.70 -4.84 5.51
CA ARG A 94 12.63 -4.68 4.06
C ARG A 94 11.32 -5.22 3.53
N GLN A 95 10.79 -4.57 2.49
CA GLN A 95 9.54 -4.98 1.85
C GLN A 95 9.57 -4.86 0.33
N ALA A 96 8.72 -5.64 -0.32
CA ALA A 96 8.36 -5.48 -1.72
C ALA A 96 6.83 -5.59 -1.85
N ILE A 97 6.22 -4.67 -2.58
CA ILE A 97 4.80 -4.71 -2.90
C ILE A 97 4.64 -4.36 -4.37
N VAL A 98 3.94 -5.20 -5.10
CA VAL A 98 3.64 -5.07 -6.52
C VAL A 98 2.13 -5.11 -6.70
N ASP A 99 1.59 -4.08 -7.32
CA ASP A 99 0.19 -3.96 -7.72
C ASP A 99 0.12 -3.92 -9.25
N LEU A 100 -0.64 -4.84 -9.81
CA LEU A 100 -0.99 -4.88 -11.22
C LEU A 100 -2.51 -4.75 -11.34
N GLU A 101 -2.99 -3.86 -12.18
CA GLU A 101 -4.41 -3.75 -12.49
C GLU A 101 -4.59 -3.60 -14.01
N VAL A 102 -5.59 -4.29 -14.53
CA VAL A 102 -6.10 -4.10 -15.89
C VAL A 102 -7.57 -3.72 -15.80
N GLY A 103 -7.99 -2.82 -16.69
CA GLY A 103 -9.33 -2.27 -16.68
C GLY A 103 -9.93 -2.13 -18.07
N ALA A 104 -11.25 -2.24 -18.14
CA ALA A 104 -12.01 -1.99 -19.37
C ALA A 104 -13.12 -0.97 -19.07
N PRO A 105 -13.14 0.20 -19.73
CA PRO A 105 -14.24 1.15 -19.59
C PRO A 105 -15.50 0.54 -20.18
N LEU A 106 -16.61 0.66 -19.46
CA LEU A 106 -17.93 0.31 -19.94
C LEU A 106 -18.64 1.57 -20.47
N PRO A 107 -19.65 1.42 -21.36
CA PRO A 107 -20.43 2.55 -21.84
C PRO A 107 -21.00 3.37 -20.69
N TYR A 108 -20.77 4.68 -20.72
CA TYR A 108 -21.35 5.58 -19.73
C TYR A 108 -22.84 5.78 -19.98
N PHE A 109 -23.62 5.91 -18.92
CA PHE A 109 -25.04 6.23 -18.99
C PHE A 109 -25.38 7.36 -18.02
N THR A 110 -26.49 8.05 -18.31
CA THR A 110 -26.99 9.13 -17.46
C THR A 110 -28.40 8.82 -17.02
N TYR A 111 -28.65 8.86 -15.71
CA TYR A 111 -29.96 8.67 -15.11
C TYR A 111 -30.19 9.70 -14.02
N ASN A 112 -31.32 10.42 -14.07
CA ASN A 112 -31.72 11.41 -13.05
C ASN A 112 -30.59 12.38 -12.61
N HIS A 113 -29.96 13.06 -13.57
CA HIS A 113 -28.82 13.95 -13.34
C HIS A 113 -27.57 13.31 -12.72
N LEU A 114 -27.45 11.98 -12.77
CA LEU A 114 -26.27 11.22 -12.39
C LEU A 114 -25.66 10.60 -13.65
N ARG A 115 -24.40 10.94 -13.92
CA ARG A 115 -23.60 10.32 -14.98
C ARG A 115 -22.75 9.22 -14.36
N PHE A 116 -23.00 7.99 -14.77
CA PHE A 116 -22.27 6.81 -14.35
C PHE A 116 -21.14 6.55 -15.34
N LEU A 117 -19.93 6.35 -14.82
CA LEU A 117 -18.73 6.00 -15.59
C LEU A 117 -18.26 4.62 -15.10
N PRO A 118 -18.92 3.53 -15.55
CA PRO A 118 -18.59 2.19 -15.12
C PRO A 118 -17.30 1.67 -15.79
N SER A 119 -16.57 0.82 -15.08
CA SER A 119 -15.43 0.05 -15.59
C SER A 119 -15.41 -1.33 -14.96
N LEU A 120 -14.95 -2.32 -15.74
CA LEU A 120 -14.53 -3.62 -15.22
C LEU A 120 -13.06 -3.52 -14.85
N TYR A 121 -12.66 -4.21 -13.78
CA TYR A 121 -11.25 -4.30 -13.42
C TYR A 121 -10.90 -5.68 -12.89
N TYR A 122 -9.65 -6.03 -13.10
CA TYR A 122 -8.97 -7.17 -12.50
C TYR A 122 -7.64 -6.69 -11.95
N SER A 123 -7.35 -7.00 -10.69
CA SER A 123 -6.11 -6.59 -10.03
C SER A 123 -5.45 -7.76 -9.31
N ILE A 124 -4.13 -7.76 -9.32
CA ILE A 124 -3.27 -8.67 -8.57
C ILE A 124 -2.34 -7.81 -7.72
N ASN A 125 -2.37 -8.00 -6.41
CA ASN A 125 -1.44 -7.43 -5.46
C ASN A 125 -0.60 -8.57 -4.86
N ILE A 126 0.71 -8.47 -4.96
CA ILE A 126 1.66 -9.38 -4.31
C ILE A 126 2.53 -8.53 -3.39
N GLY A 127 2.71 -8.93 -2.15
CA GLY A 127 3.68 -8.26 -1.29
C GLY A 127 4.32 -9.19 -0.29
N ALA A 128 5.54 -8.84 0.09
CA ALA A 128 6.35 -9.50 1.09
C ALA A 128 6.96 -8.46 2.02
N SER A 129 7.04 -8.79 3.30
CA SER A 129 7.70 -8.00 4.34
C SER A 129 8.59 -8.93 5.15
N ILE A 130 9.83 -8.50 5.37
CA ILE A 130 10.87 -9.28 6.01
C ILE A 130 11.50 -8.39 7.08
N SER A 131 11.44 -8.84 8.33
CA SER A 131 12.20 -8.25 9.43
C SER A 131 13.15 -9.30 9.99
N VAL A 132 14.42 -8.97 10.17
CA VAL A 132 15.37 -9.85 10.83
C VAL A 132 15.64 -9.33 12.23
N ASN A 133 15.50 -10.17 13.24
CA ASN A 133 15.70 -9.80 14.64
C ASN A 133 16.47 -10.87 15.42
N ASN A 134 17.02 -10.50 16.56
CA ASN A 134 17.75 -11.40 17.46
C ASN A 134 17.28 -11.23 18.92
N GLN A 135 16.03 -10.80 19.11
CA GLN A 135 15.49 -10.49 20.45
C GLN A 135 15.30 -11.74 21.31
N SER A 136 14.99 -12.89 20.71
CA SER A 136 14.87 -14.16 21.43
C SER A 136 16.22 -14.81 21.74
N ASP A 137 17.18 -14.71 20.81
CA ASP A 137 18.52 -15.26 20.95
C ASP A 137 19.54 -14.38 20.19
N PRO A 138 20.52 -13.76 20.88
CA PRO A 138 21.55 -12.95 20.25
C PRO A 138 22.42 -13.70 19.24
N LEU A 139 22.55 -15.03 19.37
CA LEU A 139 23.41 -15.89 18.56
C LEU A 139 22.66 -16.57 17.41
N ALA A 140 21.33 -16.57 17.45
CA ALA A 140 20.47 -17.19 16.45
C ALA A 140 19.44 -16.17 15.92
N PRO A 141 19.85 -15.27 14.99
CA PRO A 141 18.93 -14.36 14.34
C PRO A 141 17.81 -15.08 13.61
N LEU A 142 16.63 -14.46 13.63
CA LEU A 142 15.37 -14.98 13.10
C LEU A 142 14.83 -14.00 12.06
N ALA A 143 14.50 -14.51 10.87
CA ALA A 143 13.75 -13.77 9.86
C ALA A 143 12.25 -13.97 10.09
N GLN A 144 11.55 -12.90 10.44
CA GLN A 144 10.09 -12.83 10.46
C GLN A 144 9.60 -12.38 9.08
N ILE A 145 8.73 -13.19 8.49
CA ILE A 145 8.32 -13.04 7.10
C ILE A 145 6.80 -13.03 7.05
N TYR A 146 6.27 -12.04 6.35
CA TYR A 146 4.88 -12.00 5.93
C TYR A 146 4.80 -11.89 4.42
N VAL A 147 4.01 -12.75 3.78
CA VAL A 147 3.77 -12.73 2.34
C VAL A 147 2.27 -12.77 2.08
N GLN A 148 1.83 -12.01 1.09
CA GLN A 148 0.44 -11.94 0.67
C GLN A 148 0.34 -11.92 -0.84
N LYS A 149 -0.65 -12.65 -1.35
CA LYS A 149 -1.17 -12.53 -2.71
C LYS A 149 -2.67 -12.25 -2.62
N THR A 150 -3.11 -11.15 -3.22
CA THR A 150 -4.52 -10.77 -3.31
C THR A 150 -4.91 -10.57 -4.76
N THR A 151 -6.01 -11.17 -5.18
CA THR A 151 -6.62 -10.96 -6.49
C THR A 151 -8.00 -10.34 -6.30
N ASN A 152 -8.31 -9.26 -7.01
CA ASN A 152 -9.65 -8.68 -7.03
C ASN A 152 -10.19 -8.67 -8.45
N ILE A 153 -11.46 -9.05 -8.61
CA ILE A 153 -12.22 -8.92 -9.84
C ILE A 153 -13.54 -8.23 -9.55
N GLY A 154 -13.87 -7.18 -10.30
CA GLY A 154 -15.07 -6.41 -9.99
C GLY A 154 -15.47 -5.36 -11.00
N ILE A 155 -16.51 -4.62 -10.61
CA ILE A 155 -17.05 -3.47 -11.32
C ILE A 155 -16.82 -2.25 -10.46
N SER A 156 -16.28 -1.19 -11.05
CA SER A 156 -16.16 0.13 -10.44
C SER A 156 -17.04 1.12 -11.21
N SER A 157 -17.56 2.14 -10.53
CA SER A 157 -18.25 3.25 -11.18
C SER A 157 -17.94 4.57 -10.49
N LYS A 158 -17.55 5.57 -11.29
CA LYS A 158 -17.52 6.97 -10.87
C LYS A 158 -18.85 7.62 -11.23
N ILE A 159 -19.60 8.04 -10.23
CA ILE A 159 -20.90 8.71 -10.37
C ILE A 159 -20.69 10.22 -10.20
N LYS A 160 -20.95 10.98 -11.27
CA LYS A 160 -20.85 12.45 -11.28
C LYS A 160 -22.24 13.07 -11.34
N ARG A 161 -22.52 14.04 -10.48
CA ARG A 161 -23.76 14.83 -10.57
C ARG A 161 -23.66 15.86 -11.71
N THR A 162 -24.58 15.82 -12.66
CA THR A 162 -24.61 16.77 -13.78
C THR A 162 -25.09 18.16 -13.34
N ASN A 163 -25.97 18.22 -12.33
CA ASN A 163 -26.48 19.48 -11.75
C ASN A 163 -25.55 20.13 -10.72
N LYS A 164 -24.67 19.34 -10.07
CA LYS A 164 -23.70 19.81 -9.08
C LYS A 164 -22.28 19.47 -9.54
N LYS A 165 -21.67 20.41 -10.28
CA LYS A 165 -20.28 20.26 -10.74
C LYS A 165 -19.33 20.13 -9.56
N GLY A 166 -18.38 19.20 -9.69
CA GLY A 166 -17.30 19.00 -8.73
C GLY A 166 -17.52 17.86 -7.72
N GLU A 167 -18.71 17.26 -7.63
CA GLU A 167 -18.94 16.09 -6.76
C GLU A 167 -18.84 14.79 -7.57
N THR A 168 -18.02 13.85 -7.09
CA THR A 168 -17.87 12.50 -7.64
C THR A 168 -17.98 11.49 -6.50
N TYR A 169 -18.85 10.49 -6.68
CA TYR A 169 -18.97 9.34 -5.80
C TYR A 169 -18.35 8.13 -6.51
N GLY A 170 -17.46 7.40 -5.85
CA GLY A 170 -16.91 6.16 -6.36
C GLY A 170 -17.50 4.97 -5.64
N PHE A 171 -17.83 3.93 -6.39
CA PHE A 171 -18.30 2.65 -5.87
C PHE A 171 -17.57 1.54 -6.61
N SER A 172 -16.89 0.65 -5.88
CA SER A 172 -16.32 -0.58 -6.45
C SER A 172 -16.85 -1.78 -5.69
N LEU A 173 -17.50 -2.70 -6.40
CA LEU A 173 -17.95 -3.99 -5.88
C LEU A 173 -17.12 -5.09 -6.53
N TYR A 174 -16.52 -5.93 -5.70
CA TYR A 174 -15.59 -6.95 -6.19
C TYR A 174 -15.59 -8.20 -5.33
N GLN A 175 -15.19 -9.30 -5.97
CA GLN A 175 -14.73 -10.48 -5.28
C GLN A 175 -13.23 -10.35 -5.03
N ARG A 176 -12.81 -10.59 -3.79
CA ARG A 176 -11.41 -10.63 -3.37
C ARG A 176 -11.04 -12.05 -2.97
N SER A 177 -10.02 -12.60 -3.61
CA SER A 177 -9.33 -13.82 -3.18
C SER A 177 -7.99 -13.44 -2.57
N ARG A 178 -7.66 -13.98 -1.40
CA ARG A 178 -6.43 -13.65 -0.68
C ARG A 178 -5.81 -14.89 -0.07
N ALA A 179 -4.56 -15.16 -0.42
CA ALA A 179 -3.70 -16.11 0.28
C ALA A 179 -2.62 -15.33 1.04
N ASP A 180 -2.37 -15.70 2.29
CA ASP A 180 -1.26 -15.12 3.06
C ASP A 180 -0.53 -16.12 3.95
N LEU A 181 0.75 -15.82 4.19
CA LEU A 181 1.68 -16.62 4.96
C LEU A 181 2.36 -15.70 5.98
N SER A 182 2.50 -16.21 7.19
CA SER A 182 3.33 -15.59 8.23
C SER A 182 4.13 -16.68 8.90
N VAL A 183 5.44 -16.59 8.78
CA VAL A 183 6.41 -17.59 9.25
C VAL A 183 7.61 -16.89 9.88
N SER A 184 8.30 -17.62 10.74
CA SER A 184 9.60 -17.22 11.26
C SER A 184 10.60 -18.31 10.90
N ARG A 185 11.74 -17.92 10.34
CA ARG A 185 12.77 -18.83 9.83
C ARG A 185 14.12 -18.45 10.43
N ASN A 186 14.78 -19.39 11.09
CA ASN A 186 16.19 -19.27 11.45
C ASN A 186 17.07 -19.84 10.31
N ALA A 187 18.39 -19.82 10.46
CA ALA A 187 19.31 -20.33 9.43
C ALA A 187 19.09 -21.82 9.10
N THR A 188 18.76 -22.66 10.09
CA THR A 188 18.46 -24.09 9.88
C THR A 188 17.18 -24.28 9.08
N ASP A 189 16.15 -23.48 9.36
CA ASP A 189 14.87 -23.53 8.63
C ASP A 189 15.06 -23.11 7.17
N VAL A 190 15.79 -22.02 6.92
CA VAL A 190 16.06 -21.54 5.56
C VAL A 190 16.80 -22.60 4.75
N VAL A 191 17.83 -23.23 5.32
CA VAL A 191 18.59 -24.28 4.64
C VAL A 191 17.75 -25.53 4.39
N SER A 192 16.84 -25.88 5.30
CA SER A 192 15.99 -27.07 5.15
C SER A 192 14.90 -26.89 4.09
N ASN A 193 14.51 -25.65 3.78
CA ASN A 193 13.48 -25.32 2.80
C ASN A 193 14.06 -24.74 1.50
N ASP A 194 15.40 -24.69 1.39
CA ASP A 194 16.21 -24.10 0.31
C ASP A 194 15.94 -22.62 -0.03
N ASP A 195 14.89 -22.01 0.52
CA ASP A 195 14.48 -20.62 0.28
C ASP A 195 14.05 -19.89 1.56
N LEU A 196 14.24 -18.57 1.57
CA LEU A 196 13.69 -17.70 2.61
C LEU A 196 12.17 -17.53 2.48
N ILE A 197 11.67 -17.40 1.25
CA ILE A 197 10.26 -17.23 0.92
C ILE A 197 9.83 -18.36 -0.02
N ASN A 198 8.91 -19.20 0.45
CA ASN A 198 8.28 -20.22 -0.39
C ASN A 198 6.84 -19.82 -0.72
N LEU A 199 6.58 -19.45 -1.97
CA LEU A 199 5.23 -19.07 -2.43
C LEU A 199 4.28 -20.26 -2.58
N ASP A 200 4.80 -21.49 -2.67
CA ASP A 200 3.97 -22.70 -2.75
C ASP A 200 3.23 -22.98 -1.44
N GLU A 201 3.62 -22.33 -0.34
CA GLU A 201 2.91 -22.38 0.95
C GLU A 201 1.61 -21.55 0.94
N LEU A 202 1.40 -20.69 -0.08
CA LEU A 202 0.18 -19.88 -0.25
C LEU A 202 -0.95 -20.68 -0.91
N LYS A 203 -1.37 -21.79 -0.28
CA LYS A 203 -2.36 -22.71 -0.87
C LYS A 203 -3.81 -22.37 -0.54
N GLN A 204 -4.07 -21.90 0.66
CA GLN A 204 -5.42 -21.66 1.15
C GLN A 204 -5.82 -20.21 0.96
N GLU A 205 -7.03 -20.00 0.44
CA GLU A 205 -7.54 -18.66 0.11
C GLU A 205 -8.73 -18.27 0.99
N GLU A 206 -8.70 -17.03 1.47
CA GLU A 206 -9.88 -16.30 1.90
C GLU A 206 -10.57 -15.69 0.67
N LYS A 207 -11.87 -15.93 0.51
CA LYS A 207 -12.68 -15.38 -0.59
C LYS A 207 -13.85 -14.60 -0.03
N ILE A 208 -13.95 -13.32 -0.37
CA ILE A 208 -15.05 -12.46 0.08
C ILE A 208 -15.59 -11.58 -1.04
N TYR A 209 -16.82 -11.11 -0.89
CA TYR A 209 -17.30 -9.94 -1.60
C TYR A 209 -17.07 -8.69 -0.76
N ALA A 210 -16.49 -7.66 -1.37
CA ALA A 210 -16.11 -6.43 -0.70
C ALA A 210 -16.58 -5.20 -1.50
N LEU A 211 -16.70 -4.09 -0.78
CA LEU A 211 -17.12 -2.80 -1.28
C LEU A 211 -16.09 -1.73 -0.95
N ASP A 212 -15.75 -0.92 -1.95
CA ASP A 212 -15.05 0.35 -1.75
C ASP A 212 -16.01 1.50 -2.08
N VAL A 213 -16.02 2.53 -1.23
CA VAL A 213 -16.83 3.74 -1.40
C VAL A 213 -15.94 4.96 -1.26
N SER A 214 -16.05 5.91 -2.18
CA SER A 214 -15.35 7.18 -2.09
C SER A 214 -16.26 8.36 -2.41
N PHE A 215 -15.93 9.50 -1.82
CA PHE A 215 -16.53 10.79 -2.11
C PHE A 215 -15.42 11.82 -2.33
N ASN A 216 -15.40 12.40 -3.52
CA ASN A 216 -14.46 13.44 -3.90
C ASN A 216 -15.24 14.70 -4.25
N LYS A 217 -14.88 15.83 -3.64
CA LYS A 217 -15.41 17.14 -3.97
C LYS A 217 -14.30 18.07 -4.42
N LYS A 218 -14.43 18.57 -5.64
CA LYS A 218 -13.54 19.55 -6.25
C LYS A 218 -14.23 20.91 -6.35
N LYS A 219 -13.61 21.90 -5.74
CA LYS A 219 -13.92 23.33 -5.85
C LYS A 219 -12.76 24.04 -6.57
N PRO A 220 -12.90 25.32 -6.94
CA PRO A 220 -11.83 26.06 -7.62
C PRO A 220 -10.49 26.04 -6.86
N ASP A 221 -10.53 26.21 -5.53
CA ASP A 221 -9.32 26.40 -4.72
C ASP A 221 -9.01 25.22 -3.80
N TYR A 222 -9.89 24.23 -3.71
CA TYR A 222 -9.67 23.09 -2.82
C TYR A 222 -10.39 21.82 -3.27
N ARG A 223 -9.88 20.70 -2.79
CA ARG A 223 -10.35 19.34 -3.02
C ARG A 223 -10.38 18.60 -1.70
N TYR A 224 -11.39 17.76 -1.49
CA TYR A 224 -11.32 16.79 -0.40
C TYR A 224 -11.85 15.43 -0.85
N LEU A 225 -11.25 14.40 -0.29
CA LEU A 225 -11.54 12.99 -0.50
C LEU A 225 -11.86 12.35 0.85
N ILE A 226 -12.92 11.55 0.89
CA ILE A 226 -13.22 10.62 1.97
C ILE A 226 -13.47 9.27 1.32
N GLU A 227 -12.82 8.23 1.79
CA GLU A 227 -13.01 6.88 1.26
C GLU A 227 -12.95 5.82 2.34
N VAL A 228 -13.68 4.73 2.09
CA VAL A 228 -13.67 3.48 2.85
C VAL A 228 -13.37 2.36 1.87
N ARG A 229 -12.40 1.53 2.20
CA ARG A 229 -11.93 0.42 1.35
C ARG A 229 -12.04 -0.90 2.09
N ASP A 230 -12.11 -1.98 1.35
CA ASP A 230 -12.14 -3.35 1.85
C ASP A 230 -13.34 -3.63 2.79
N LEU A 231 -14.48 -2.97 2.60
CA LEU A 231 -15.66 -3.23 3.42
C LEU A 231 -16.23 -4.61 3.06
N LYS A 232 -16.00 -5.61 3.92
CA LYS A 232 -16.55 -6.96 3.73
C LYS A 232 -18.08 -6.89 3.72
N LEU A 233 -18.70 -7.42 2.66
CA LEU A 233 -20.14 -7.58 2.56
C LEU A 233 -20.57 -8.99 2.98
N MET A 234 -19.93 -10.01 2.40
CA MET A 234 -20.22 -11.41 2.68
C MET A 234 -19.03 -12.31 2.35
N ASP A 235 -19.09 -13.55 2.83
CA ASP A 235 -18.13 -14.59 2.48
C ASP A 235 -18.45 -15.17 1.10
N ALA A 236 -17.42 -15.50 0.33
CA ALA A 236 -17.52 -16.06 -1.02
C ALA A 236 -16.86 -17.45 -1.11
N GLY A 237 -16.95 -18.23 -0.03
CA GLY A 237 -16.38 -19.58 0.06
C GLY A 237 -14.92 -19.56 0.50
N SER A 238 -14.63 -18.90 1.62
CA SER A 238 -13.29 -18.91 2.23
C SER A 238 -12.91 -20.31 2.71
N GLU A 239 -11.71 -20.77 2.37
CA GLU A 239 -11.13 -21.99 2.94
C GLU A 239 -10.59 -21.72 4.34
N VAL A 240 -9.93 -20.57 4.50
CA VAL A 240 -9.41 -20.07 5.77
C VAL A 240 -9.63 -18.57 5.89
N SER A 241 -9.52 -18.07 7.12
CA SER A 241 -9.45 -16.62 7.34
C SER A 241 -8.03 -16.13 7.12
N ALA A 242 -7.87 -15.06 6.35
CA ALA A 242 -6.56 -14.46 6.09
C ALA A 242 -5.96 -13.89 7.38
N LYS A 243 -4.66 -14.09 7.61
CA LYS A 243 -3.94 -13.63 8.81
C LYS A 243 -3.97 -12.10 8.95
N ILE A 244 -3.99 -11.38 7.84
CA ILE A 244 -4.09 -9.91 7.80
C ILE A 244 -5.43 -9.37 8.34
N GLY A 245 -6.47 -10.21 8.40
CA GLY A 245 -7.81 -9.82 8.79
C GLY A 245 -8.63 -9.10 7.72
N ARG A 246 -9.81 -8.63 8.14
CA ARG A 246 -10.90 -8.15 7.26
C ARG A 246 -11.33 -6.70 7.55
N THR A 247 -10.56 -5.98 8.34
CA THR A 247 -10.93 -4.65 8.83
C THR A 247 -10.84 -3.65 7.68
N PRO A 248 -11.83 -2.76 7.48
CA PRO A 248 -11.80 -1.79 6.40
C PRO A 248 -10.78 -0.67 6.68
N MET A 249 -10.24 -0.08 5.61
CA MET A 249 -9.40 1.12 5.69
C MET A 249 -10.24 2.37 5.49
N PHE A 250 -10.05 3.35 6.36
CA PHE A 250 -10.60 4.69 6.23
C PHE A 250 -9.51 5.64 5.77
N HIS A 251 -9.82 6.54 4.84
CA HIS A 251 -8.88 7.57 4.40
C HIS A 251 -9.60 8.89 4.13
N GLY A 252 -9.01 9.97 4.65
CA GLY A 252 -9.44 11.34 4.42
C GLY A 252 -8.27 12.17 3.91
N ARG A 253 -8.52 13.00 2.91
CA ARG A 253 -7.53 13.94 2.36
C ARG A 253 -8.17 15.28 2.05
N TYR A 254 -7.46 16.35 2.37
CA TYR A 254 -7.74 17.72 1.96
C TYR A 254 -6.56 18.24 1.14
N GLU A 255 -6.83 18.90 0.02
CA GLU A 255 -5.84 19.50 -0.87
C GLU A 255 -6.31 20.91 -1.23
N LYS A 256 -5.41 21.89 -1.13
CA LYS A 256 -5.65 23.31 -1.43
C LYS A 256 -4.74 23.74 -2.56
N ASP A 257 -5.34 24.35 -3.58
CA ASP A 257 -4.65 24.86 -4.76
C ASP A 257 -4.23 26.31 -4.53
N HIS A 258 -3.00 26.61 -4.90
CA HIS A 258 -2.39 27.94 -4.85
C HIS A 258 -1.88 28.28 -6.25
N SER A 259 -2.40 29.36 -6.82
CA SER A 259 -1.99 29.81 -8.15
C SER A 259 -0.86 30.83 -8.03
N LEU A 260 0.34 30.46 -8.47
CA LEU A 260 1.51 31.34 -8.52
C LEU A 260 1.87 31.61 -9.98
N SER A 261 1.21 32.61 -10.58
CA SER A 261 1.40 33.02 -11.99
C SER A 261 1.37 31.86 -12.99
N LYS A 262 2.54 31.30 -13.35
CA LYS A 262 2.69 30.20 -14.33
C LYS A 262 2.77 28.81 -13.70
N THR A 263 2.88 28.72 -12.37
CA THR A 263 3.10 27.49 -11.63
C THR A 263 1.86 27.17 -10.78
N LYS A 264 1.43 25.91 -10.81
CA LYS A 264 0.40 25.40 -9.89
C LYS A 264 1.08 24.68 -8.74
N PHE A 265 0.81 25.18 -7.54
CA PHE A 265 1.28 24.59 -6.30
C PHE A 265 0.07 24.16 -5.47
N SER A 266 0.05 22.94 -4.97
CA SER A 266 -1.06 22.45 -4.16
C SER A 266 -0.52 21.88 -2.86
N THR A 267 -1.02 22.32 -1.72
CA THR A 267 -0.70 21.72 -0.42
C THR A 267 -1.76 20.68 -0.07
N PHE A 268 -1.37 19.54 0.48
CA PHE A 268 -2.33 18.53 0.93
C PHE A 268 -1.99 18.01 2.33
N ALA A 269 -3.02 17.56 3.03
CA ALA A 269 -2.93 16.89 4.31
C ALA A 269 -3.99 15.80 4.37
N GLY A 270 -3.70 14.70 5.06
CA GLY A 270 -4.65 13.61 5.18
C GLY A 270 -4.27 12.65 6.30
N PHE A 271 -5.13 11.66 6.47
CA PHE A 271 -4.96 10.57 7.42
C PHE A 271 -5.52 9.29 6.83
N HIS A 272 -4.95 8.15 7.20
CA HIS A 272 -5.60 6.85 6.99
C HIS A 272 -5.67 6.07 8.30
N TYR A 273 -6.56 5.09 8.38
CA TYR A 273 -6.73 4.28 9.59
C TYR A 273 -7.29 2.90 9.26
N ARG A 274 -6.73 1.89 9.92
CA ARG A 274 -7.21 0.52 10.00
C ARG A 274 -6.89 0.03 11.42
N GLU A 275 -7.66 -0.91 11.96
CA GLU A 275 -7.58 -1.39 13.37
C GLU A 275 -6.18 -1.85 13.84
N LYS A 276 -5.24 -2.04 12.92
CA LYS A 276 -3.91 -2.64 13.19
C LYS A 276 -2.80 -1.64 13.49
N TYR A 277 -3.03 -0.35 13.30
CA TYR A 277 -2.03 0.69 13.56
C TYR A 277 -2.69 1.97 14.11
N SER A 278 -1.90 2.84 14.75
CA SER A 278 -2.41 4.07 15.32
C SER A 278 -2.67 5.12 14.25
N LEU A 279 -3.71 5.95 14.44
CA LEU A 279 -3.99 7.08 13.57
C LEU A 279 -2.78 8.03 13.43
N PHE A 280 -2.01 8.21 14.51
CA PHE A 280 -0.83 9.10 14.49
C PHE A 280 0.28 8.60 13.56
N GLU A 281 0.35 7.30 13.29
CA GLU A 281 1.33 6.72 12.37
C GLU A 281 0.95 6.94 10.89
N ALA A 282 -0.28 7.42 10.66
CA ALA A 282 -0.92 7.45 9.36
C ALA A 282 -1.41 8.85 8.95
N ILE A 283 -1.05 9.89 9.74
CA ILE A 283 -1.20 11.30 9.34
C ILE A 283 -0.05 11.67 8.41
N TYR A 284 -0.38 12.44 7.37
CA TYR A 284 0.61 12.93 6.41
C TYR A 284 0.26 14.33 5.92
N ILE A 285 1.30 15.05 5.50
CA ILE A 285 1.20 16.35 4.83
C ILE A 285 2.11 16.36 3.61
N GLY A 286 1.86 17.25 2.67
CA GLY A 286 2.70 17.34 1.49
C GLY A 286 2.32 18.46 0.55
N ALA A 287 3.03 18.49 -0.57
CA ALA A 287 2.82 19.46 -1.62
C ALA A 287 2.98 18.82 -3.00
N LYS A 288 2.23 19.34 -3.97
CA LYS A 288 2.36 19.04 -5.39
C LYS A 288 2.80 20.29 -6.12
N LEU A 289 3.75 20.14 -7.01
CA LEU A 289 4.23 21.19 -7.88
C LEU A 289 4.07 20.77 -9.33
N ARG A 290 3.35 21.59 -10.10
CA ARG A 290 3.29 21.50 -11.55
C ARG A 290 3.96 22.72 -12.15
N LEU A 291 5.11 22.49 -12.80
CA LEU A 291 6.01 23.55 -13.27
C LEU A 291 5.34 24.55 -14.23
N ARG A 292 4.35 24.10 -15.01
CA ARG A 292 3.47 24.96 -15.83
C ARG A 292 2.05 24.42 -15.86
N ASP A 293 1.08 25.29 -16.11
CA ASP A 293 -0.35 24.95 -16.11
C ASP A 293 -0.75 23.75 -16.98
N LYS A 294 0.02 23.46 -18.03
CA LYS A 294 -0.13 22.32 -18.95
C LYS A 294 1.09 21.39 -19.00
N SER A 295 2.03 21.54 -18.05
CA SER A 295 3.18 20.65 -18.01
C SER A 295 2.74 19.25 -17.57
N PRO A 296 3.19 18.19 -18.27
CA PRO A 296 3.02 16.82 -17.79
C PRO A 296 3.87 16.55 -16.55
N ALA A 297 4.90 17.36 -16.28
CA ALA A 297 5.78 17.19 -15.13
C ALA A 297 5.04 17.48 -13.82
N LEU A 298 4.98 16.47 -12.95
CA LEU A 298 4.43 16.55 -11.61
C LEU A 298 5.51 16.16 -10.62
N LEU A 299 5.76 17.03 -9.65
CA LEU A 299 6.56 16.72 -8.49
C LEU A 299 5.63 16.68 -7.27
N THR A 300 5.80 15.68 -6.43
CA THR A 300 5.05 15.49 -5.19
C THR A 300 6.03 15.26 -4.06
N PHE A 301 5.90 16.05 -3.02
CA PHE A 301 6.61 15.89 -1.77
C PHE A 301 5.61 15.52 -0.69
N LYS A 302 5.89 14.49 0.11
CA LYS A 302 5.04 14.06 1.22
C LYS A 302 5.92 13.75 2.43
N VAL A 303 5.45 14.12 3.60
CA VAL A 303 6.02 13.73 4.89
C VAL A 303 4.93 13.05 5.70
N ASP A 304 5.25 11.89 6.26
CA ASP A 304 4.43 11.21 7.27
C ASP A 304 5.24 11.05 8.57
N ASN A 305 4.74 10.32 9.57
CA ASN A 305 5.40 10.15 10.87
C ASN A 305 6.75 9.40 10.79
N GLN A 306 7.07 8.75 9.67
CA GLN A 306 8.21 7.83 9.56
C GLN A 306 9.15 8.16 8.40
N ALA A 307 8.64 8.73 7.32
CA ALA A 307 9.42 8.96 6.12
C ALA A 307 9.07 10.27 5.39
N ILE A 308 10.05 10.73 4.62
CA ILE A 308 9.91 11.75 3.60
C ILE A 308 9.86 11.02 2.26
N ALA A 309 8.84 11.30 1.46
CA ALA A 309 8.68 10.77 0.12
C ALA A 309 8.76 11.88 -0.91
N PHE A 310 9.64 11.71 -1.88
CA PHE A 310 9.72 12.54 -3.08
C PHE A 310 9.28 11.70 -4.27
N ASN A 311 8.35 12.21 -5.06
CA ASN A 311 7.80 11.55 -6.25
C ASN A 311 7.90 12.53 -7.42
N GLY A 312 8.59 12.14 -8.49
CA GLY A 312 8.73 12.92 -9.71
C GLY A 312 8.31 12.11 -10.93
N GLY A 313 7.54 12.73 -11.82
CA GLY A 313 7.04 12.00 -12.98
C GLY A 313 6.41 12.86 -14.05
N LEU A 314 5.93 12.17 -15.08
CA LEU A 314 5.24 12.72 -16.24
C LEU A 314 3.83 12.14 -16.29
N SER A 315 2.83 13.01 -16.42
CA SER A 315 1.41 12.66 -16.52
C SER A 315 0.83 13.23 -17.81
N PHE A 316 0.87 12.42 -18.87
CA PHE A 316 0.15 12.66 -20.11
C PHE A 316 -1.25 12.05 -20.04
N ASP A 317 -2.11 12.39 -21.00
CA ASP A 317 -3.49 11.90 -21.04
C ASP A 317 -3.55 10.37 -21.23
N ARG A 318 -2.63 9.82 -22.04
CA ARG A 318 -2.59 8.38 -22.39
C ARG A 318 -1.52 7.57 -21.65
N PHE A 319 -0.62 8.24 -20.95
CA PHE A 319 0.50 7.59 -20.28
C PHE A 319 0.93 8.40 -19.07
N ARG A 320 1.11 7.74 -17.93
CA ARG A 320 1.64 8.35 -16.72
C ARG A 320 2.76 7.48 -16.19
N PHE A 321 3.86 8.11 -15.83
CA PHE A 321 5.02 7.47 -15.21
C PHE A 321 5.50 8.33 -14.05
N HIS A 322 5.69 7.73 -12.88
CA HIS A 322 6.26 8.39 -11.72
C HIS A 322 7.31 7.49 -11.08
N TYR A 323 8.41 8.10 -10.67
CA TYR A 323 9.40 7.49 -9.80
C TYR A 323 9.40 8.21 -8.47
N GLY A 324 9.38 7.44 -7.39
CA GLY A 324 9.43 7.92 -6.03
C GLY A 324 10.60 7.33 -5.24
N LEU A 325 11.14 8.14 -4.34
CA LEU A 325 12.07 7.72 -3.31
C LEU A 325 11.49 8.10 -1.95
N LYS A 326 11.32 7.11 -1.09
CA LYS A 326 10.87 7.25 0.28
C LYS A 326 12.02 6.98 1.22
N THR A 327 12.46 7.99 1.94
CA THR A 327 13.58 7.92 2.86
C THR A 327 13.08 8.03 4.31
N PRO A 328 13.36 7.04 5.18
CA PRO A 328 13.00 7.14 6.58
C PRO A 328 13.85 8.23 7.25
N TYR A 329 13.21 9.20 7.89
CA TYR A 329 13.91 10.24 8.67
C TYR A 329 13.89 9.94 10.18
N ARG A 330 12.93 9.13 10.62
CA ARG A 330 12.87 8.56 11.97
C ARG A 330 13.30 7.11 11.87
N ASN A 331 14.53 6.81 12.26
CA ASN A 331 15.13 5.48 12.22
C ASN A 331 16.00 5.30 13.49
N PRO A 332 15.93 4.17 14.21
CA PRO A 332 15.09 2.99 13.98
C PRO A 332 13.58 3.23 14.21
N GLN A 333 12.74 2.37 13.65
CA GLN A 333 11.28 2.32 13.84
C GLN A 333 10.93 0.99 14.51
N ASP A 334 10.41 1.04 15.74
CA ASP A 334 10.14 -0.14 16.56
C ASP A 334 11.36 -1.07 16.64
N ASP A 335 12.52 -0.48 16.94
CA ASP A 335 13.85 -1.11 17.02
C ASP A 335 14.37 -1.73 15.70
N MET A 336 13.70 -1.51 14.57
CA MET A 336 14.14 -1.93 13.24
C MET A 336 14.67 -0.75 12.41
N TRP A 337 15.82 -0.93 11.78
CA TRP A 337 16.35 -0.08 10.73
C TRP A 337 15.57 -0.32 9.44
N VAL A 338 14.78 0.68 9.06
CA VAL A 338 14.00 0.66 7.82
C VAL A 338 14.87 1.19 6.69
N SER A 339 14.86 0.50 5.55
CA SER A 339 15.58 0.93 4.34
C SER A 339 14.78 1.96 3.54
N ALA A 340 15.48 2.76 2.72
CA ALA A 340 14.78 3.58 1.72
C ALA A 340 13.94 2.69 0.80
N THR A 341 12.82 3.21 0.30
CA THR A 341 11.90 2.49 -0.59
C THR A 341 11.78 3.22 -1.91
N HIS A 342 11.97 2.49 -3.00
CA HIS A 342 11.80 2.96 -4.36
C HIS A 342 10.36 2.66 -4.81
N GLN A 343 9.67 3.68 -5.31
CA GLN A 343 8.33 3.59 -5.86
C GLN A 343 8.39 3.79 -7.38
N ILE A 344 7.79 2.89 -8.14
CA ILE A 344 7.61 3.04 -9.58
C ILE A 344 6.13 2.91 -9.88
N SER A 345 5.56 3.88 -10.57
CA SER A 345 4.16 3.89 -10.98
C SER A 345 4.05 4.13 -12.47
N MET A 346 3.37 3.24 -13.17
CA MET A 346 3.13 3.31 -14.61
C MET A 346 1.67 3.04 -14.91
N ARG A 347 1.03 3.89 -15.73
CA ARG A 347 -0.42 3.82 -15.99
C ARG A 347 -0.78 4.24 -17.41
N PHE A 348 -1.77 3.56 -17.99
CA PHE A 348 -2.40 3.89 -19.27
C PHE A 348 -3.88 4.23 -19.06
N PRO A 349 -4.24 5.52 -18.85
CA PRO A 349 -5.61 5.92 -18.50
C PRO A 349 -6.63 5.78 -19.64
N PHE A 350 -7.92 5.77 -19.30
CA PHE A 350 -9.06 5.89 -20.23
C PHE A 350 -10.11 6.92 -19.83
#